data_AF-A0A961V1H0-F1
#
_entry.id   AF-A0A961V1H0-F1
#
_cell.length_a   1.000
_cell.length_b   1.000
_cell.length_c   1.000
_cell.angle_alpha   90.00
_cell.angle_beta   90.00
_cell.angle_gamma   90.00
#
_symmetry.space_group_name_H-M   'P 1'
#
loop_
_entity.id
_entity.type
_entity.pdbx_description
1 polymer ?
#
loop_
_entity_poly.entity_id
_entity_poly.type
_entity_poly.pdbx_seq_one_letter_code
_entity_poly.pdbx_strand_id
1 'polypeptide(L)'
;MAGEDFARLRRRIAEIEGRPVGMDSPVPSPVAAGEAGMRPAPRLSPRRGGTLLPFGIAALDRLLGGGLRRNALHEIRAETTRAGSAATGFAAAILARLLAGDDRPLLWVMEEAALREGGYPHGPGLDRFGLESARLVVVTTRRPEETLWVFEEGLRCAGLAGVL
;
A
#
# COMPACT_ATOMS: atom_id res chain seq x y z
N MET A 1 -6.64 39.47 -4.92
CA MET A 1 -5.28 39.79 -5.41
C MET A 1 -4.28 38.64 -5.29
N ALA A 2 -4.32 37.75 -4.28
CA ALA A 2 -3.33 36.65 -4.16
C ALA A 2 -3.49 35.48 -5.16
N GLY A 3 -4.66 35.30 -5.79
CA GLY A 3 -4.92 34.18 -6.71
C GLY A 3 -4.27 34.32 -8.09
N GLU A 4 -4.10 35.55 -8.57
CA GLU A 4 -3.50 35.83 -9.90
C GLU A 4 -1.99 35.53 -9.91
N ASP A 5 -1.30 35.75 -8.79
CA ASP A 5 0.13 35.45 -8.65
C ASP A 5 0.41 33.95 -8.69
N PHE A 6 -0.44 33.13 -8.07
CA PHE A 6 -0.31 31.67 -8.11
C PHE A 6 -0.56 31.11 -9.50
N ALA A 7 -1.58 31.62 -10.21
CA ALA A 7 -1.87 31.20 -11.58
C ALA A 7 -0.73 31.57 -12.55
N ARG A 8 -0.12 32.74 -12.34
CA ARG A 8 1.05 33.19 -13.12
C ARG A 8 2.29 32.35 -12.84
N LEU A 9 2.54 31.98 -11.58
CA LEU A 9 3.68 31.15 -11.20
C LEU A 9 3.59 29.74 -11.81
N ARG A 10 2.41 29.11 -11.76
CA ARG A 10 2.19 27.77 -12.35
C ARG A 10 2.45 27.76 -13.86
N ARG A 11 2.06 28.83 -14.56
CA ARG A 11 2.28 28.97 -16.01
C ARG A 11 3.77 29.04 -16.36
N ARG A 12 4.54 29.77 -15.55
CA ARG A 12 5.97 29.99 -15.75
C ARG A 12 6.82 28.75 -15.46
N ILE A 13 6.42 27.93 -14.48
CA ILE A 13 7.06 26.63 -14.20
C ILE A 13 6.87 25.68 -15.39
N ALA A 14 5.65 25.60 -15.92
CA ALA A 14 5.35 24.70 -17.02
C ALA A 14 6.04 25.09 -18.35
N GLU A 15 6.24 26.38 -18.61
CA GLU A 15 7.05 26.87 -19.74
C GLU A 15 8.52 26.42 -19.63
N ILE A 16 9.10 26.46 -18.42
CA ILE A 16 10.48 26.00 -18.17
C ILE A 16 10.58 24.47 -18.29
N GLU A 17 9.55 23.74 -17.83
CA GLU A 17 9.50 22.27 -17.87
C GLU A 17 9.14 21.69 -19.25
N GLY A 18 8.85 22.53 -20.26
CA GLY A 18 8.44 22.09 -21.59
C GLY A 18 7.09 21.37 -21.62
N ARG A 19 6.22 21.60 -20.63
CA ARG A 19 4.87 21.03 -20.57
C ARG A 19 3.85 22.07 -21.04
N PRO A 20 3.04 21.82 -22.07
CA PRO A 20 2.00 22.76 -22.47
C PRO A 20 0.94 22.89 -21.36
N VAL A 21 0.76 24.12 -20.85
CA VAL A 21 -0.36 24.48 -19.97
C VAL A 21 -1.60 24.71 -20.82
N GLY A 22 -2.61 23.87 -20.64
CA GLY A 22 -3.88 24.00 -21.37
C GLY A 22 -4.25 22.75 -22.16
N MET A 23 -4.08 21.57 -21.57
CA MET A 23 -5.02 20.50 -21.83
C MET A 23 -5.89 20.42 -20.58
N ASP A 24 -7.10 20.93 -20.68
CA ASP A 24 -8.20 20.29 -19.98
C ASP A 24 -8.14 18.82 -20.41
N SER A 25 -7.46 17.99 -19.61
CA SER A 25 -7.65 16.55 -19.76
C SER A 25 -9.14 16.38 -19.50
N PRO A 26 -9.93 15.95 -20.49
CA PRO A 26 -11.29 15.59 -20.20
C PRO A 26 -11.22 14.64 -19.01
N VAL A 27 -12.02 14.91 -17.97
CA VAL A 27 -12.43 13.85 -17.06
C VAL A 27 -12.73 12.68 -17.98
N PRO A 28 -12.02 11.54 -17.89
CA PRO A 28 -12.28 10.45 -18.80
C PRO A 28 -13.77 10.18 -18.71
N SER A 29 -14.48 10.50 -19.80
CA SER A 29 -15.85 10.06 -19.98
C SER A 29 -15.82 8.59 -19.64
N PRO A 30 -16.69 8.08 -18.76
CA PRO A 30 -16.66 6.68 -18.36
C PRO A 30 -16.51 5.89 -19.65
N VAL A 31 -15.36 5.23 -19.77
CA VAL A 31 -14.97 4.45 -20.94
C VAL A 31 -16.23 3.73 -21.37
N ALA A 32 -16.74 4.09 -22.56
CA ALA A 32 -17.96 3.54 -23.08
C ALA A 32 -17.85 2.04 -22.88
N ALA A 33 -18.74 1.54 -22.02
CA ALA A 33 -18.69 0.18 -21.53
C ALA A 33 -18.78 -0.73 -22.75
N GLY A 34 -17.63 -1.22 -23.22
CA GLY A 34 -17.60 -2.45 -23.97
C GLY A 34 -18.21 -3.48 -23.04
N GLU A 35 -19.31 -4.08 -23.48
CA GLU A 35 -20.13 -5.06 -22.78
C GLU A 35 -19.38 -6.39 -22.52
N ALA A 36 -18.09 -6.34 -22.18
CA ALA A 36 -17.39 -7.43 -21.55
C ALA A 36 -17.82 -7.44 -20.08
N GLY A 37 -18.91 -8.17 -19.81
CA GLY A 37 -19.60 -8.24 -18.54
C GLY A 37 -18.68 -8.11 -17.33
N MET A 38 -18.85 -7.01 -16.59
CA MET A 38 -18.26 -6.81 -15.27
C MET A 38 -18.75 -7.95 -14.38
N ARG A 39 -17.96 -9.02 -14.31
CA ARG A 39 -18.22 -10.10 -13.35
C ARG A 39 -18.15 -9.45 -11.97
N PRO A 40 -19.22 -9.51 -11.17
CA PRO A 40 -19.15 -9.02 -9.81
C PRO A 40 -17.99 -9.73 -9.12
N ALA A 41 -17.08 -8.95 -8.53
CA ALA A 41 -15.95 -9.50 -7.80
C ALA A 41 -16.49 -10.52 -6.78
N PRO A 42 -15.92 -11.74 -6.72
CA PRO A 42 -16.38 -12.75 -5.80
C PRO A 42 -16.36 -12.17 -4.38
N ARG A 43 -17.46 -12.37 -3.64
CA ARG A 43 -17.54 -11.91 -2.25
C ARG A 43 -16.45 -12.62 -1.45
N LEU A 44 -15.46 -11.86 -0.98
CA LEU A 44 -14.46 -12.35 -0.04
C LEU A 44 -15.19 -12.76 1.24
N SER A 45 -15.40 -14.07 1.41
CA SER A 45 -15.94 -14.62 2.64
C SER A 45 -14.78 -14.76 3.61
N PRO A 46 -14.83 -14.13 4.80
CA PRO A 46 -13.76 -14.27 5.78
C PRO A 46 -13.59 -15.75 6.11
N ARG A 47 -12.40 -16.31 5.85
CA ARG A 47 -12.09 -17.66 6.35
C ARG A 47 -12.06 -17.58 7.86
N ARG A 48 -13.04 -18.21 8.52
CA ARG A 48 -13.20 -18.18 9.99
C ARG A 48 -12.24 -19.12 10.74
N GLY A 49 -11.26 -19.71 10.06
CA GLY A 49 -10.21 -20.55 10.66
C GLY A 49 -8.82 -19.95 10.44
N GLY A 50 -7.95 -20.09 11.43
CA GLY A 50 -6.54 -19.66 11.33
C GLY A 50 -5.97 -19.17 12.65
N THR A 51 -4.65 -19.16 12.75
CA THR A 51 -3.91 -18.62 13.89
C THR A 51 -4.14 -17.10 13.99
N LEU A 52 -4.40 -16.61 15.21
CA LEU A 52 -4.52 -15.19 15.53
C LEU A 52 -3.20 -14.67 16.09
N LEU A 53 -2.86 -13.42 15.73
CA LEU A 53 -1.81 -12.65 16.37
C LEU A 53 -2.44 -11.65 17.34
N PRO A 54 -2.44 -11.93 18.65
CA PRO A 54 -2.84 -10.95 19.64
C PRO A 54 -1.80 -9.82 19.74
N PHE A 55 -2.24 -8.63 20.11
CA PHE A 55 -1.39 -7.49 20.45
C PHE A 55 -0.90 -7.52 21.90
N GLY A 56 -1.54 -8.33 22.76
CA GLY A 56 -1.26 -8.34 24.20
C GLY A 56 -1.90 -7.16 24.92
N ILE A 57 -2.79 -6.43 24.24
CA ILE A 57 -3.55 -5.30 24.79
C ILE A 57 -5.00 -5.76 24.86
N ALA A 58 -5.47 -6.12 26.05
CA ALA A 58 -6.75 -6.80 26.23
C ALA A 58 -7.95 -6.06 25.59
N ALA A 59 -7.97 -4.74 25.64
CA ALA A 59 -9.00 -3.92 25.01
C ALA A 59 -8.98 -4.02 23.47
N LEU A 60 -7.78 -3.96 22.88
CA LEU A 60 -7.59 -4.05 21.42
C LEU A 60 -7.86 -5.47 20.93
N ASP A 61 -7.34 -6.48 21.62
CA ASP A 61 -7.58 -7.87 21.25
C ASP A 61 -9.05 -8.22 21.31
N ARG A 62 -9.80 -7.73 22.31
CA ARG A 62 -11.25 -7.90 22.36
C ARG A 62 -11.96 -7.24 21.18
N LEU A 63 -11.58 -6.01 20.84
CA LEU A 63 -12.14 -5.27 19.69
C LEU A 63 -11.91 -6.02 18.37
N LEU A 64 -10.76 -6.67 18.21
CA LEU A 64 -10.39 -7.43 17.01
C LEU A 64 -10.83 -8.90 17.06
N GLY A 65 -11.55 -9.33 18.10
CA GLY A 65 -11.99 -10.72 18.23
C GLY A 65 -10.85 -11.72 18.49
N GLY A 66 -9.82 -11.29 19.22
CA GLY A 66 -8.65 -12.07 19.65
C GLY A 66 -7.32 -11.68 18.98
N GLY A 67 -7.33 -10.73 18.04
CA GLY A 67 -6.14 -10.25 17.33
C GLY A 67 -6.26 -10.30 15.80
N LEU A 68 -5.14 -10.13 15.08
CA LEU A 68 -5.12 -10.19 13.62
C LEU A 68 -5.08 -11.63 13.11
N ARG A 69 -5.88 -11.93 12.09
CA ARG A 69 -5.91 -13.26 11.44
C ARG A 69 -4.74 -13.43 10.47
N ARG A 70 -4.10 -14.60 10.48
CA ARG A 70 -3.23 -15.02 9.35
C ARG A 70 -4.08 -15.36 8.12
N ASN A 71 -3.48 -15.29 6.94
CA ASN A 71 -4.13 -15.57 5.65
C ASN A 71 -5.39 -14.71 5.41
N ALA A 72 -5.31 -13.44 5.79
CA ALA A 72 -6.36 -12.45 5.65
C ALA A 72 -5.78 -11.12 5.16
N LEU A 73 -6.63 -10.30 4.56
CA LEU A 73 -6.30 -8.92 4.20
C LEU A 73 -6.63 -8.00 5.38
N HIS A 74 -5.67 -7.15 5.75
CA HIS A 74 -5.83 -6.12 6.78
C HIS A 74 -5.56 -4.75 6.17
N GLU A 75 -6.45 -3.79 6.37
CA GLU A 75 -6.26 -2.40 5.97
C GLU A 75 -5.83 -1.58 7.20
N ILE A 76 -4.71 -0.87 7.08
CA ILE A 76 -4.20 0.04 8.11
C ILE A 76 -4.23 1.44 7.54
N ARG A 77 -5.01 2.34 8.16
CA ARG A 77 -5.16 3.71 7.71
C ARG A 77 -4.62 4.67 8.75
N ALA A 78 -3.82 5.62 8.29
CA ALA A 78 -3.52 6.81 9.06
C ALA A 78 -4.66 7.83 8.91
N GLU A 79 -4.92 8.61 9.96
CA GLU A 79 -5.90 9.70 9.92
C GLU A 79 -5.45 10.84 8.98
N THR A 80 -4.14 11.04 8.86
CA THR A 80 -3.55 12.09 8.04
C THR A 80 -2.43 11.55 7.16
N THR A 81 -2.16 12.22 6.04
CA THR A 81 -1.05 11.87 5.14
C THR A 81 0.30 11.91 5.85
N ARG A 82 0.51 12.89 6.74
CA ARG A 82 1.74 13.01 7.55
C ARG A 82 1.96 11.82 8.48
N ALA A 83 0.89 11.14 8.90
CA ALA A 83 0.97 9.93 9.72
C ALA A 83 1.10 8.63 8.89
N GLY A 84 1.20 8.71 7.56
CA GLY A 84 1.32 7.56 6.68
C GLY A 84 2.52 6.66 7.02
N SER A 85 3.68 7.26 7.31
CA SER A 85 4.87 6.50 7.71
C SER A 85 4.69 5.74 9.02
N ALA A 86 3.88 6.25 9.96
CA ALA A 86 3.54 5.55 11.19
C ALA A 86 2.63 4.34 10.92
N ALA A 87 1.65 4.46 10.01
CA ALA A 87 0.83 3.33 9.57
C ALA A 87 1.67 2.24 8.87
N THR A 88 2.58 2.65 7.99
CA THR A 88 3.53 1.74 7.32
C THR A 88 4.46 1.05 8.32
N GLY A 89 5.03 1.80 9.26
CA GLY A 89 5.88 1.24 10.33
C GLY A 89 5.12 0.28 11.24
N PHE A 90 3.86 0.58 11.56
CA PHE A 90 2.99 -0.31 12.31
C PHE A 90 2.70 -1.62 11.55
N ALA A 91 2.42 -1.54 10.25
CA ALA A 91 2.25 -2.71 9.39
C ALA A 91 3.52 -3.57 9.35
N ALA A 92 4.69 -2.94 9.17
CA ALA A 92 5.99 -3.62 9.18
C ALA A 92 6.27 -4.31 10.53
N ALA A 93 5.94 -3.67 11.66
CA ALA A 93 6.09 -4.26 12.99
C ALA A 93 5.16 -5.45 13.22
N ILE A 94 3.92 -5.41 12.69
CA ILE A 94 3.02 -6.56 12.70
C ILE A 94 3.62 -7.71 11.89
N LEU A 95 4.16 -7.44 10.70
CA LEU A 95 4.77 -8.45 9.84
C LEU A 95 6.02 -9.07 10.48
N ALA A 96 6.88 -8.27 11.12
CA ALA A 96 8.02 -8.78 11.90
C ALA A 96 7.57 -9.82 12.95
N ARG A 97 6.44 -9.56 13.63
CA ARG A 97 5.86 -10.50 14.60
C ARG A 97 5.22 -11.73 13.95
N LEU A 98 4.51 -11.57 12.83
CA LEU A 98 3.85 -12.67 12.14
C LEU A 98 4.84 -13.64 11.49
N LEU A 99 5.95 -13.11 11.00
CA LEU A 99 6.94 -13.81 10.20
C LEU A 99 8.18 -14.22 11.02
N ALA A 100 8.14 -14.07 12.34
CA ALA A 100 9.18 -14.57 13.23
C ALA A 100 9.37 -16.08 13.02
N GLY A 101 10.58 -16.48 12.59
CA GLY A 101 10.95 -17.86 12.30
C GLY A 101 10.42 -18.41 10.96
N ASP A 102 9.77 -17.59 10.13
CA ASP A 102 9.54 -17.88 8.73
C ASP A 102 10.68 -17.22 7.94
N ASP A 103 11.36 -17.91 7.05
CA ASP A 103 12.50 -17.36 6.26
C ASP A 103 12.11 -16.92 4.85
N ARG A 104 10.84 -17.10 4.47
CA ARG A 104 10.36 -16.73 3.13
C ARG A 104 10.40 -15.22 2.90
N PRO A 105 10.62 -14.75 1.66
CA PRO A 105 10.63 -13.32 1.36
C PRO A 105 9.28 -12.64 1.61
N LEU A 106 9.33 -11.36 1.96
CA LEU A 106 8.17 -10.46 2.00
C LEU A 106 8.17 -9.60 0.74
N LEU A 107 7.05 -9.58 0.02
CA LEU A 107 6.85 -8.68 -1.11
C LEU A 107 6.34 -7.33 -0.57
N TRP A 108 7.03 -6.24 -0.87
CA TRP A 108 6.62 -4.90 -0.51
C TRP A 108 6.35 -4.09 -1.78
N VAL A 109 5.08 -3.83 -2.05
CA VAL A 109 4.61 -3.11 -3.22
C VAL A 109 4.47 -1.64 -2.87
N MET A 110 5.10 -0.77 -3.66
CA MET A 110 5.12 0.67 -3.40
C MET A 110 4.76 1.43 -4.66
N GLU A 111 3.76 2.30 -4.58
CA GLU A 111 3.46 3.20 -5.69
C GLU A 111 4.56 4.27 -5.81
N GLU A 112 4.99 4.58 -7.04
CA GLU A 112 5.99 5.63 -7.29
C GLU A 112 5.57 6.98 -6.70
N ALA A 113 4.27 7.28 -6.66
CA ALA A 113 3.75 8.50 -6.04
C ALA A 113 4.06 8.53 -4.53
N ALA A 114 3.83 7.41 -3.83
CA ALA A 114 4.15 7.29 -2.42
C ALA A 114 5.67 7.39 -2.15
N LEU A 115 6.50 6.80 -3.02
CA LEU A 115 7.97 6.90 -2.91
C LEU A 115 8.49 8.33 -3.06
N ARG A 116 7.84 9.17 -3.87
CA ARG A 116 8.23 10.58 -4.02
C ARG A 116 8.04 11.40 -2.74
N GLU A 117 7.07 11.03 -1.91
CA GLU A 117 6.77 11.72 -0.66
C GLU A 117 7.48 11.08 0.55
N GLY A 118 7.44 9.76 0.63
CA GLY A 118 7.90 9.00 1.80
C GLY A 118 9.28 8.35 1.65
N GLY A 119 9.83 8.28 0.44
CA GLY A 119 11.06 7.54 0.16
C GLY A 119 10.95 6.03 0.33
N TYR A 120 12.08 5.35 0.19
CA TYR A 120 12.17 3.90 0.42
C TYR A 120 12.20 3.56 1.91
N PRO A 121 11.80 2.33 2.28
CA PRO A 121 11.97 1.85 3.65
C PRO A 121 13.43 1.85 4.07
N HIS A 122 13.70 2.32 5.29
CA HIS A 122 15.05 2.37 5.83
C HIS A 122 15.49 0.97 6.32
N GLY A 123 16.25 0.24 5.48
CA GLY A 123 16.70 -1.13 5.73
C GLY A 123 17.26 -1.41 7.13
N PRO A 124 18.31 -0.69 7.59
CA PRO A 124 18.87 -0.90 8.92
C PRO A 124 17.87 -0.64 10.06
N GLY A 125 16.87 0.20 9.82
CA GLY A 125 15.77 0.43 10.76
C GLY A 125 14.88 -0.81 10.86
N LEU A 126 14.51 -1.38 9.72
CA LEU A 126 13.70 -2.60 9.64
C LEU A 126 14.40 -3.79 10.30
N ASP A 127 15.71 -3.97 10.05
CA ASP A 127 16.51 -5.01 10.70
C ASP A 127 16.43 -4.88 12.23
N ARG A 128 16.56 -3.66 12.76
CA ARG A 128 16.45 -3.38 14.20
C ARG A 128 15.04 -3.65 14.75
N PHE A 129 14.00 -3.52 13.93
CA PHE A 129 12.62 -3.86 14.28
C PHE A 129 12.29 -5.35 14.12
N GLY A 130 13.24 -6.17 13.65
CA GLY A 130 13.06 -7.61 13.46
C GLY A 130 12.45 -8.00 12.12
N LEU A 131 12.41 -7.09 11.15
CA LEU A 131 12.06 -7.40 9.76
C LEU A 131 13.33 -7.32 8.90
N GLU A 132 13.92 -8.47 8.61
CA GLU A 132 15.18 -8.55 7.85
C GLU A 132 15.02 -7.95 6.45
N SER A 133 15.73 -6.85 6.21
CA SER A 133 15.73 -6.11 4.95
C SER A 133 16.24 -6.96 3.78
N ALA A 134 17.14 -7.91 4.04
CA ALA A 134 17.64 -8.87 3.04
C ALA A 134 16.56 -9.81 2.49
N ARG A 135 15.41 -9.92 3.16
CA ARG A 135 14.28 -10.76 2.77
C ARG A 135 13.17 -9.97 2.07
N LEU A 136 13.36 -8.67 1.87
CA LEU A 136 12.40 -7.82 1.18
C LEU A 136 12.59 -7.88 -0.33
N VAL A 137 11.51 -8.17 -1.03
CA VAL A 137 11.39 -7.95 -2.47
C VAL A 137 10.56 -6.70 -2.66
N VAL A 138 11.19 -5.60 -3.07
CA VAL A 138 10.50 -4.34 -3.30
C VAL A 138 10.06 -4.25 -4.76
N VAL A 139 8.76 -4.06 -4.99
CA VAL A 139 8.19 -3.83 -6.32
C VAL A 139 7.62 -2.43 -6.37
N THR A 140 8.03 -1.66 -7.37
CA THR A 140 7.50 -0.32 -7.60
C THR A 140 6.47 -0.33 -8.71
N THR A 141 5.31 0.30 -8.49
CA THR A 141 4.21 0.37 -9.44
C THR A 141 3.87 1.82 -9.78
N ARG A 142 3.33 2.05 -10.98
CA ARG A 142 3.00 3.40 -11.47
C ARG A 142 1.53 3.73 -11.31
N ARG A 143 0.69 2.70 -11.27
CA ARG A 143 -0.77 2.83 -11.24
C ARG A 143 -1.39 1.86 -10.23
N PRO A 144 -2.53 2.22 -9.61
CA PRO A 144 -3.21 1.36 -8.65
C PRO A 144 -3.57 -0.03 -9.20
N GLU A 145 -3.89 -0.15 -10.49
CA GLU A 145 -4.23 -1.45 -11.10
C GLU A 145 -3.01 -2.39 -11.13
N GLU A 146 -1.81 -1.83 -11.34
CA GLU A 146 -0.56 -2.59 -11.27
C GLU A 146 -0.29 -3.04 -9.82
N THR A 147 -0.53 -2.18 -8.84
CA THR A 147 -0.43 -2.53 -7.41
C THR A 147 -1.33 -3.71 -7.08
N LEU A 148 -2.61 -3.65 -7.44
CA LEU A 148 -3.55 -4.73 -7.16
C LEU A 148 -3.18 -6.03 -7.87
N TRP A 149 -2.70 -5.95 -9.12
CA TRP A 149 -2.23 -7.11 -9.85
C TRP A 149 -1.00 -7.76 -9.17
N VAL A 150 -0.02 -6.97 -8.75
CA VAL A 150 1.15 -7.47 -8.01
C VAL A 150 0.73 -8.10 -6.68
N PHE A 151 -0.24 -7.51 -5.98
CA PHE A 151 -0.81 -8.10 -4.76
C PHE A 151 -1.45 -9.47 -5.04
N GLU A 152 -2.26 -9.59 -6.09
CA GLU A 152 -2.90 -10.85 -6.45
C GLU A 152 -1.86 -11.94 -6.76
N GLU A 153 -0.86 -11.63 -7.59
CA GLU A 153 0.19 -12.59 -7.95
C GLU A 153 1.08 -12.93 -6.75
N GLY A 154 1.40 -11.94 -5.90
CA GLY A 154 2.14 -12.16 -4.67
C GLY A 154 1.40 -13.09 -3.71
N LEU A 155 0.10 -12.89 -3.52
CA LEU A 155 -0.73 -13.73 -2.66
C LEU A 155 -0.93 -15.16 -3.20
N ARG A 156 -0.78 -15.38 -4.51
CA ARG A 156 -0.79 -16.71 -5.14
C ARG A 156 0.54 -17.47 -4.98
N CYS A 157 1.63 -16.76 -4.71
CA CYS A 157 2.96 -17.35 -4.58
C CYS A 157 3.16 -17.97 -3.18
N ALA A 158 3.15 -19.30 -3.08
CA ALA A 158 3.41 -20.01 -1.83
C ALA A 158 4.83 -19.77 -1.25
N GLY A 159 5.76 -19.31 -2.10
CA GLY A 159 7.13 -18.95 -1.70
C GLY A 159 7.23 -17.62 -0.96
N LEU A 160 6.19 -16.79 -0.94
CA LEU A 160 6.15 -15.54 -0.18
C LEU A 160 5.54 -15.77 1.21
N ALA A 161 6.05 -15.02 2.19
CA ALA A 161 5.55 -15.02 3.55
C ALA A 161 4.35 -14.06 3.72
N GLY A 162 4.28 -13.03 2.87
CA GLY A 162 3.22 -12.03 2.84
C GLY A 162 3.43 -10.99 1.75
N VAL A 163 2.45 -10.09 1.63
CA VAL A 163 2.51 -8.91 0.75
C VAL A 163 2.14 -7.68 1.58
N LEU A 164 2.91 -6.61 1.44
CA LEU A 164 2.70 -5.29 2.05
C LEU A 164 2.55 -4.21 0.99
#